data_AF-A0A937Z427-F1
#
_entry.id   AF-A0A937Z427-F1
#
_cell.length_a   1.000
_cell.length_b   1.000
_cell.length_c   1.000
_cell.angle_alpha   90.00
_cell.angle_beta   90.00
_cell.angle_gamma   90.00
#
_symmetry.space_group_name_H-M   'P 1'
#
loop_
_entity.id
_entity.type
_entity.pdbx_description
1 polymer ?
#
loop_
_entity_poly.entity_id
_entity_poly.type
_entity_poly.pdbx_seq_one_letter_code
_entity_poly.pdbx_strand_id
1 'polypeptide(L)' 'MAEQTYEYLILRLSGDRAAHLAERLNQHAAEGYEPIMMCGDAALSLLLRRPKEAKLEPPEEAV' A
#
# COMPACT_ATOMS: atom_id res chain seq x y z
N MET A 1 8.78 -20.85 8.50
CA MET A 1 8.83 -19.38 8.44
C MET A 1 7.53 -18.95 7.82
N ALA A 2 6.71 -18.12 8.48
CA ALA A 2 5.44 -17.68 7.89
C ALA A 2 5.74 -16.88 6.63
N GLU A 3 5.21 -17.31 5.48
CA GLU A 3 5.30 -16.55 4.23
C GLU A 3 4.50 -15.25 4.43
N GLN A 4 5.22 -14.16 4.72
CA GLN A 4 4.61 -12.84 4.82
C GLN A 4 4.17 -12.43 3.42
N THR A 5 2.88 -12.65 3.14
CA THR A 5 2.25 -12.15 1.93
C THR A 5 2.03 -10.66 2.09
N TYR A 6 2.39 -9.85 1.09
CA TYR A 6 2.19 -8.40 1.10
C TYR A 6 1.11 -7.99 0.10
N GLU A 7 0.33 -6.98 0.47
CA GLU A 7 -0.55 -6.25 -0.44
C GLU A 7 0.14 -4.98 -0.92
N TYR A 8 0.00 -4.67 -2.21
CA TYR A 8 0.63 -3.51 -2.84
C TYR A 8 -0.41 -2.55 -3.39
N LEU A 9 -0.19 -1.26 -3.19
CA LEU A 9 -1.05 -0.18 -3.69
C LEU A 9 -0.18 0.83 -4.45
N ILE A 10 -0.61 1.22 -5.66
CA ILE A 10 0.06 2.25 -6.46
C ILE A 10 -0.83 3.49 -6.46
N LEU A 11 -0.31 4.60 -5.95
CA LEU A 11 -0.96 5.91 -6.02
C LEU A 11 -0.31 6.72 -7.13
N ARG A 12 -1.13 7.28 -8.01
CA ARG A 12 -0.67 8.20 -9.05
C ARG A 12 -1.29 9.57 -8.80
N LEU A 13 -0.43 10.56 -8.58
CA LEU A 13 -0.78 11.92 -8.23
C LEU A 13 -0.28 12.87 -9.31
N SER A 14 -1.19 13.62 -9.92
CA SER A 14 -0.84 14.68 -10.88
C SER A 14 -0.19 15.84 -10.14
N GLY A 15 0.90 16.39 -10.69
CA GLY A 15 1.93 17.18 -10.00
C GLY A 15 1.54 18.50 -9.33
N ASP A 16 0.26 18.86 -9.24
CA ASP A 16 -0.13 20.21 -8.82
C ASP A 16 -0.28 20.39 -7.31
N ARG A 17 -0.32 19.32 -6.49
CA ARG A 17 -0.67 19.48 -5.07
C ARG A 17 0.09 18.54 -4.14
N ALA A 18 1.35 18.88 -3.85
CA ALA A 18 2.16 18.24 -2.80
C ALA A 18 1.46 18.21 -1.42
N ALA A 19 0.57 19.16 -1.14
CA ALA A 19 -0.25 19.16 0.07
C ALA A 19 -1.21 17.95 0.13
N HIS A 20 -1.82 17.56 -1.01
CA HIS A 20 -2.69 16.38 -1.06
C HIS A 20 -1.91 15.08 -0.98
N LEU A 21 -0.63 15.08 -1.36
CA LEU A 21 0.22 13.91 -1.19
C LEU A 21 0.42 13.56 0.27
N ALA A 22 0.74 14.54 1.11
CA ALA A 22 0.96 14.30 2.53
C ALA A 22 -0.32 13.76 3.19
N GLU A 23 -1.48 14.33 2.85
CA GLU A 23 -2.78 13.84 3.33
C GLU A 23 -3.05 12.39 2.91
N ARG A 24 -2.84 12.05 1.62
CA ARG A 24 -3.05 10.70 1.10
C ARG A 24 -2.09 9.69 1.70
N LEU A 25 -0.82 10.06 1.86
CA LEU A 25 0.18 9.22 2.52
C LEU A 25 -0.19 8.97 3.98
N ASN A 26 -0.61 10.01 4.71
CA ASN A 26 -1.02 9.87 6.11
C ASN A 26 -2.27 8.99 6.26
N GLN A 27 -3.24 9.08 5.34
CA GLN A 27 -4.41 8.20 5.31
C GLN A 27 -3.99 6.73 5.16
N HIS A 28 -3.14 6.42 4.17
CA HIS A 28 -2.71 5.05 3.94
C HIS A 28 -1.75 4.53 5.01
N ALA A 29 -0.91 5.40 5.59
CA ALA A 29 -0.09 5.05 6.76
C ALA A 29 -0.95 4.68 7.97
N ALA A 30 -2.07 5.38 8.20
CA ALA A 30 -3.04 5.01 9.23
C ALA A 30 -3.72 3.66 8.96
N GLU A 31 -3.86 3.27 7.68
CA GLU A 31 -4.34 1.95 7.25
C GLU A 31 -3.26 0.85 7.27
N GLY A 32 -2.05 1.16 7.76
CA GLY A 32 -0.93 0.22 7.87
C GLY A 32 -0.12 0.03 6.58
N TYR A 33 -0.30 0.90 5.58
CA TYR A 33 0.54 0.90 4.38
C TYR A 33 1.81 1.71 4.58
N GLU A 34 2.93 1.13 4.18
CA GLU A 34 4.26 1.72 4.18
C GLU A 34 4.69 2.10 2.75
N PRO A 35 5.21 3.31 2.51
CA PRO A 35 5.79 3.68 1.23
C PRO A 35 7.13 3.00 0.99
N ILE A 36 7.30 2.41 -0.20
CA ILE A 36 8.54 1.72 -0.59
C ILE A 36 9.23 2.31 -1.81
N MET A 37 8.50 3.00 -2.69
CA MET A 37 9.10 3.68 -3.84
C MET A 37 8.30 4.94 -4.19
N MET A 38 9.03 5.99 -4.55
CA MET A 38 8.48 7.24 -5.06
C MET A 38 9.23 7.59 -6.36
N CYS A 39 8.49 7.75 -7.46
CA CYS A 39 9.03 8.16 -8.75
C CYS A 39 8.26 9.39 -9.25
N GLY A 40 8.97 10.39 -9.77
CA GLY A 40 8.37 11.63 -10.21
C GLY A 40 9.12 12.24 -11.39
N ASP A 41 8.41 12.42 -12.50
CA ASP A 41 8.84 13.25 -13.63
C ASP A 41 7.76 14.33 -13.87
N ALA A 42 6.71 14.04 -14.66
CA ALA A 42 5.53 14.90 -14.82
C ALA A 42 4.38 14.61 -13.85
N ALA A 43 4.36 13.42 -13.24
CA ALA A 43 3.39 12.99 -12.24
C ALA A 43 4.12 12.18 -11.19
N LEU A 44 3.62 12.21 -9.96
CA LEU A 44 4.20 11.44 -8.88
C LEU A 44 3.50 10.08 -8.74
N SER A 45 4.29 9.01 -8.78
CA SER A 45 3.85 7.65 -8.50
C SER A 45 4.45 7.16 -7.19
N LEU A 46 3.60 6.70 -6.28
CA LEU A 46 3.97 6.11 -5.01
C LEU A 46 3.57 4.63 -5.01
N LEU A 47 4.52 3.76 -4.66
CA LEU A 47 4.25 2.37 -4.36
C LEU A 47 4.22 2.20 -2.84
N LEU A 48 3.09 1.71 -2.34
CA LEU A 48 2.85 1.39 -0.95
C LEU A 48 2.74 -0.13 -0.79
N ARG A 49 3.15 -0.65 0.36
CA ARG A 49 2.94 -2.05 0.74
C ARG A 49 2.32 -2.13 2.13
N ARG A 50 1.55 -3.17 2.42
CA ARG A 50 1.23 -3.56 3.80
C ARG A 50 1.33 -5.08 3.94
N PRO A 51 1.68 -5.61 5.12
CA PRO A 51 1.51 -7.03 5.37
C PRO A 51 0.03 -7.37 5.16
N LYS A 52 -0.25 -8.33 4.29
CA LYS A 52 -1.58 -8.94 4.23
C LYS A 52 -1.76 -9.56 5.61
N GLU A 53 -2.75 -9.11 6.39
CA GLU A 53 -3.16 -9.88 7.56
C GLU A 53 -3.30 -11.31 7.05
N ALA A 54 -2.52 -12.22 7.63
CA ALA A 54 -2.64 -13.63 7.30
C ALA A 54 -4.11 -13.93 7.55
N LYS A 55 -4.90 -14.06 6.48
CA LYS A 55 -6.19 -14.71 6.59
C LYS A 55 -5.80 -16.05 7.16
N LEU A 56 -6.06 -16.23 8.46
CA LEU A 56 -6.23 -17.55 9.01
C LEU A 56 -7.32 -18.15 8.13
N GLU A 57 -6.91 -18.88 7.09
CA GLU A 57 -7.80 -19.61 6.24
C GLU A 57 -8.60 -20.52 7.19
N PRO A 58 -9.93 -20.38 7.29
CA PRO A 58 -10.69 -21.42 7.96
C PRO A 58 -10.33 -22.73 7.24
N PRO A 59 -10.01 -23.81 7.98
CA PRO A 59 -9.54 -25.05 7.37
C PRO A 59 -10.55 -25.46 6.30
N GLU A 60 -10.04 -25.67 5.09
CA GLU A 60 -10.77 -26.18 3.94
C GLU A 60 -11.66 -27.34 4.39
N GLU A 61 -12.98 -27.20 4.25
CA GLU A 61 -13.91 -28.30 4.50
C GLU A 61 -13.49 -29.46 3.59
N ALA A 62 -12.99 -30.53 4.23
CA ALA A 62 -12.71 -31.79 3.57
C ALA A 62 -14.03 -32.37 3.04
N VAL A 63 -14.20 -32.36 1.72
CA VAL A 63 -15.25 -33.09 1.00
C VAL A 63 -14.75 -34.48 0.64
#